data_AF-A0A830CDZ7-F1
#
_entry.id   AF-A0A830CDZ7-F1
#
_cell.length_a   1.000
_cell.length_b   1.000
_cell.length_c   1.000
_cell.angle_alpha   90.00
_cell.angle_beta   90.00
_cell.angle_gamma   90.00
#
_symmetry.space_group_name_H-M   'P 1'
#
loop_
_entity.id
_entity.type
_entity.pdbx_description
1 polymer ?
#
loop_
_entity_poly.entity_id
_entity_poly.type
_entity_poly.pdbx_seq_one_letter_code
_entity_poly.pdbx_strand_id
1 'polypeptide(L)'
;MYSLIDAFTDSAFKGNPAAVFLLEEERDEEWLQAVAREFNLSETCYLTRLSEPAQSTIGSVPRFGLRWFTPVAEVKLCGHATLAASHFLFSHDLVKSNTVEFTTLSGILAAKRVPDSSNGNASDNFIIELDFPVDTVMEYNGAADVSTVSKSLNGASVNEILNTTGDDLLVVLPSGEAVVETEPNFDEIRKFPGRGMIITGLAPTGSGFDFFSRFFCPKLGINEDPVTGSANCALAVYWSKKLGKCDLIAYQASARSGVLDLHHDVKNQRVLLRGKAVAVMEGSLLEEAERGFVVADCSQRVVFWVNGRGILGQKDELILRDDEGNTLLLIRRKGGIIEAVSLTRQCIPRVVEYAFYYAKTHGRQRVSAIHKANIMQKTDGLFHKCCREVSEKYPEIKYEEVVINNCCMMLVKYPALFDVLVMPNLYGDIISDLCADLIGGLGLTPSCNIGEGGIALAEAVHGSAPDIAGKNLANPTALLLSAVTTLCHLDLHDKADRIQDVVLKTIAEEKYRTGDLGGNSTTTDFTKAICDHL
;
A
#
# COMPACT_ATOMS: atom_id res chain seq x y z
N MET A 1 -6.24 8.45 0.56
CA MET A 1 -6.50 7.04 0.97
C MET A 1 -6.81 6.21 -0.27
N TYR A 2 -6.49 4.92 -0.28
CA TYR A 2 -6.93 3.98 -1.32
C TYR A 2 -7.38 2.62 -0.74
N SER A 3 -8.25 1.92 -1.48
CA SER A 3 -8.53 0.49 -1.27
C SER A 3 -8.38 -0.29 -2.58
N LEU A 4 -7.73 -1.45 -2.53
CA LEU A 4 -7.74 -2.45 -3.59
C LEU A 4 -9.01 -3.29 -3.43
N ILE A 5 -9.89 -3.25 -4.42
CA ILE A 5 -11.21 -3.88 -4.38
C ILE A 5 -11.36 -4.83 -5.57
N ASP A 6 -11.74 -6.07 -5.24
CA ASP A 6 -12.07 -7.11 -6.21
C ASP A 6 -13.56 -7.02 -6.54
N ALA A 7 -13.91 -6.69 -7.79
CA ALA A 7 -15.28 -6.49 -8.26
C ALA A 7 -15.87 -7.71 -8.99
N PHE A 8 -17.19 -7.87 -8.94
CA PHE A 8 -17.94 -9.04 -9.44
C PHE A 8 -17.58 -10.36 -8.73
N THR A 9 -17.36 -10.28 -7.41
CA THR A 9 -17.10 -11.44 -6.53
C THR A 9 -17.50 -11.17 -5.08
N ASP A 10 -17.72 -12.24 -4.31
CA ASP A 10 -17.87 -12.25 -2.86
C ASP A 10 -16.61 -12.75 -2.12
N SER A 11 -15.54 -13.06 -2.87
CA SER A 11 -14.36 -13.78 -2.40
C SER A 11 -13.08 -13.02 -2.76
N ALA A 12 -12.13 -12.95 -1.83
CA ALA A 12 -10.85 -12.29 -2.08
C ALA A 12 -10.01 -13.01 -3.16
N PHE A 13 -9.27 -12.23 -3.96
CA PHE A 13 -8.41 -12.67 -5.07
C PHE A 13 -9.18 -13.30 -6.24
N LYS A 14 -10.48 -13.00 -6.33
CA LYS A 14 -11.41 -13.39 -7.39
C LYS A 14 -11.97 -12.14 -8.07
N GLY A 15 -12.81 -12.25 -9.10
CA GLY A 15 -13.35 -11.08 -9.80
C GLY A 15 -12.27 -10.24 -10.52
N ASN A 16 -12.59 -8.99 -10.86
CA ASN A 16 -11.68 -8.05 -11.52
C ASN A 16 -11.15 -7.00 -10.52
N PRO A 17 -9.82 -6.90 -10.29
CA PRO A 17 -9.26 -5.99 -9.28
C PRO A 17 -9.15 -4.56 -9.81
N ALA A 18 -9.64 -3.59 -9.02
CA ALA A 18 -9.42 -2.18 -9.25
C ALA A 18 -8.85 -1.50 -7.99
N ALA A 19 -7.88 -0.60 -8.17
CA ALA A 19 -7.44 0.28 -7.10
C ALA A 19 -8.32 1.53 -7.07
N VAL A 20 -8.98 1.79 -5.94
CA VAL A 20 -9.88 2.93 -5.75
C VAL A 20 -9.20 3.96 -4.85
N PHE A 21 -8.99 5.16 -5.37
CA PHE A 21 -8.45 6.29 -4.64
C PHE A 21 -9.54 7.30 -4.32
N LEU A 22 -9.59 7.79 -3.08
CA LEU A 22 -10.25 9.06 -2.76
C LEU A 22 -9.20 10.17 -2.71
N LEU A 23 -9.34 11.13 -3.60
CA LEU A 23 -8.49 12.32 -3.68
C LEU A 23 -9.10 13.46 -2.85
N GLU A 24 -8.25 14.14 -2.08
CA GLU A 24 -8.62 15.31 -1.28
C GLU A 24 -8.44 16.62 -2.07
N GLU A 25 -7.50 16.62 -3.02
CA GLU A 25 -7.21 17.71 -3.96
C GLU A 25 -7.16 17.17 -5.40
N GLU A 26 -7.33 18.03 -6.40
CA GLU A 26 -7.15 17.63 -7.80
C GLU A 26 -5.67 17.32 -8.10
N ARG A 27 -5.42 16.26 -8.88
CA ARG A 27 -4.10 15.88 -9.38
C ARG A 27 -4.09 15.92 -10.91
N ASP A 28 -2.94 16.23 -11.48
CA ASP A 28 -2.76 16.27 -12.94
C ASP A 28 -2.73 14.86 -13.56
N GLU A 29 -2.82 14.82 -14.88
CA GLU A 29 -2.89 13.57 -15.65
C GLU A 29 -1.59 12.76 -15.62
N GLU A 30 -0.43 13.40 -15.46
CA GLU A 30 0.87 12.73 -15.40
C GLU A 30 1.01 11.96 -14.08
N TRP A 31 0.63 12.57 -12.95
CA TRP A 31 0.53 11.93 -11.64
C TRP A 31 -0.47 10.77 -11.64
N LEU A 32 -1.69 10.99 -12.16
CA LEU A 32 -2.75 9.96 -12.21
C LEU A 32 -2.32 8.77 -13.07
N GLN A 33 -1.59 9.03 -14.15
CA GLN A 33 -1.05 8.00 -15.03
C GLN A 33 0.17 7.28 -14.43
N ALA A 34 1.00 7.97 -13.63
CA ALA A 34 2.12 7.38 -12.92
C ALA A 34 1.65 6.40 -11.82
N VAL A 35 0.69 6.82 -10.98
CA VAL A 35 0.13 5.98 -9.91
C VAL A 35 -0.61 4.77 -10.49
N ALA A 36 -1.35 4.93 -11.60
CA ALA A 36 -2.00 3.80 -12.27
C ALA A 36 -0.99 2.77 -12.85
N ARG A 37 0.21 3.24 -13.24
CA ARG A 37 1.30 2.39 -13.71
C ARG A 37 2.00 1.65 -12.58
N GLU A 38 2.16 2.28 -11.41
CA GLU A 38 2.73 1.66 -10.21
C GLU A 38 1.86 0.49 -9.71
N PHE A 39 0.53 0.67 -9.71
CA PHE A 39 -0.40 -0.42 -9.34
C PHE A 39 -0.49 -1.54 -10.37
N ASN A 40 -0.30 -1.23 -11.66
CA ASN A 40 -0.27 -2.18 -12.79
C ASN A 40 -1.46 -3.18 -12.83
N LEU A 41 -2.66 -2.68 -12.52
CA LEU A 41 -3.93 -3.41 -12.57
C LEU A 41 -4.64 -3.20 -13.92
N SER A 42 -5.81 -3.84 -14.09
CA SER A 42 -6.76 -3.51 -15.17
C SER A 42 -7.04 -2.01 -15.19
N GLU A 43 -7.55 -1.48 -14.07
CA GLU A 43 -7.77 -0.05 -13.86
C GLU A 43 -7.45 0.40 -12.44
N THR A 44 -6.85 1.59 -12.34
CA THR A 44 -6.83 2.42 -11.13
C THR A 44 -7.81 3.58 -11.33
N CYS A 45 -8.66 3.84 -10.35
CA CYS A 45 -9.72 4.84 -10.47
C CYS A 45 -9.71 5.85 -9.33
N TYR A 46 -10.03 7.10 -9.69
CA TYR A 46 -9.84 8.26 -8.83
C TYR A 46 -11.18 8.95 -8.61
N LEU A 47 -11.59 9.00 -7.34
CA LEU A 47 -12.78 9.70 -6.87
C LEU A 47 -12.39 11.09 -6.36
N THR A 48 -13.03 12.12 -6.91
CA THR A 48 -12.94 13.50 -6.40
C THR A 48 -14.31 13.91 -5.88
N ARG A 49 -14.38 14.54 -4.69
CA ARG A 49 -15.64 15.10 -4.18
C ARG A 49 -16.02 16.33 -5.00
N LEU A 50 -17.22 16.34 -5.58
CA LEU A 50 -17.76 17.54 -6.22
C LEU A 50 -18.58 18.32 -5.20
N SER A 51 -18.32 19.63 -5.09
CA SER A 51 -19.08 20.52 -4.22
C SER A 51 -20.56 20.50 -4.63
N GLU A 52 -21.45 20.21 -3.67
CA GLU A 52 -22.88 20.44 -3.92
C GLU A 52 -23.13 21.93 -4.20
N PRO A 53 -23.97 22.28 -5.20
CA PRO A 53 -24.39 23.67 -5.37
C PRO A 53 -25.16 24.11 -4.13
N ALA A 54 -25.06 25.38 -3.74
CA ALA A 54 -25.61 25.95 -2.50
C ALA A 54 -27.17 26.03 -2.43
N GLN A 55 -27.85 25.18 -3.20
CA GLN A 55 -29.30 24.98 -3.26
C GLN A 55 -29.64 23.48 -3.33
N SER A 56 -28.76 22.58 -2.88
CA SER A 56 -29.10 21.16 -2.73
C SER A 56 -30.27 21.01 -1.75
N THR A 57 -31.36 20.42 -2.26
CA THR A 57 -32.55 20.11 -1.46
C THR A 57 -32.31 18.83 -0.66
N ILE A 58 -32.99 18.69 0.48
CA ILE A 58 -32.97 17.47 1.29
C ILE A 58 -33.45 16.30 0.40
N GLY A 59 -32.52 15.41 0.03
CA GLY A 59 -32.75 14.33 -0.93
C GLY A 59 -31.92 14.41 -2.22
N SER A 60 -30.91 15.29 -2.33
CA SER A 60 -29.92 15.23 -3.41
C SER A 60 -29.23 13.86 -3.50
N VAL A 61 -28.97 13.39 -4.72
CA VAL A 61 -28.12 12.21 -4.95
C VAL A 61 -26.66 12.68 -4.87
N PRO A 62 -25.82 12.11 -3.99
CA PRO A 62 -24.43 12.51 -3.85
C PRO A 62 -23.67 12.23 -5.16
N ARG A 63 -22.86 13.20 -5.60
CA ARG A 63 -22.14 13.14 -6.88
C ARG A 63 -20.64 13.34 -6.71
N PHE A 64 -19.86 12.49 -7.39
CA PHE A 64 -18.39 12.52 -7.39
C PHE A 64 -17.87 12.70 -8.82
N GLY A 65 -16.65 13.19 -8.98
CA GLY A 65 -15.88 12.98 -10.20
C GLY A 65 -15.28 11.58 -10.17
N LEU A 66 -15.30 10.87 -11.29
CA LEU A 66 -14.66 9.55 -11.42
C LEU A 66 -13.89 9.46 -12.73
N ARG A 67 -12.58 9.22 -12.62
CA ARG A 67 -11.64 8.95 -13.71
C ARG A 67 -11.08 7.53 -13.58
N TRP A 68 -10.75 6.87 -14.68
CA TRP A 68 -10.17 5.52 -14.67
C TRP A 68 -8.95 5.45 -15.59
N PHE A 69 -7.83 4.97 -15.07
CA PHE A 69 -6.57 4.87 -15.78
C PHE A 69 -6.11 3.41 -15.82
N THR A 70 -5.82 2.92 -17.02
CA THR A 70 -4.96 1.75 -17.22
C THR A 70 -3.49 2.16 -16.97
N PRO A 71 -2.52 1.23 -16.94
CA PRO A 71 -1.09 1.56 -16.81
C PRO A 71 -0.50 2.42 -17.96
N VAL A 72 -1.28 2.66 -19.03
CA VAL A 72 -0.84 3.35 -20.27
C VAL A 72 -1.72 4.52 -20.73
N ALA A 73 -3.02 4.56 -20.38
CA ALA A 73 -3.93 5.64 -20.76
C ALA A 73 -5.18 5.73 -19.84
N GLU A 74 -5.79 6.92 -19.76
CA GLU A 74 -7.16 7.10 -19.26
C GLU A 74 -8.20 6.44 -20.19
N VAL A 75 -9.18 5.74 -19.61
CA VAL A 75 -10.29 5.13 -20.34
C VAL A 75 -11.59 5.86 -20.07
N LYS A 76 -12.45 5.99 -21.09
CA LYS A 76 -13.66 6.81 -21.02
C LYS A 76 -14.79 6.21 -20.17
N LEU A 77 -14.75 4.89 -19.94
CA LEU A 77 -15.77 4.12 -19.26
C LEU A 77 -15.20 2.79 -18.77
N CYS A 78 -15.26 2.50 -17.46
CA CYS A 78 -14.96 1.17 -16.91
C CYS A 78 -16.04 0.69 -15.93
N GLY A 79 -16.68 -0.44 -16.24
CA GLY A 79 -17.76 -0.99 -15.42
C GLY A 79 -17.31 -1.55 -14.07
N HIS A 80 -16.29 -2.40 -14.04
CA HIS A 80 -15.87 -3.05 -12.80
C HIS A 80 -15.23 -2.06 -11.81
N ALA A 81 -14.46 -1.09 -12.31
CA ALA A 81 -13.88 -0.04 -11.47
C ALA A 81 -14.94 0.98 -11.00
N THR A 82 -16.03 1.21 -11.76
CA THR A 82 -17.21 1.93 -11.23
C THR A 82 -17.87 1.16 -10.08
N LEU A 83 -17.97 -0.17 -10.21
CA LEU A 83 -18.51 -1.03 -9.14
C LEU A 83 -17.62 -0.97 -7.89
N ALA A 84 -16.30 -1.06 -8.05
CA ALA A 84 -15.33 -0.92 -6.97
C ALA A 84 -15.39 0.47 -6.30
N ALA A 85 -15.43 1.55 -7.08
CA ALA A 85 -15.57 2.92 -6.57
C ALA A 85 -16.87 3.12 -5.78
N SER A 86 -17.96 2.50 -6.25
CA SER A 86 -19.25 2.48 -5.54
C SER A 86 -19.16 1.67 -4.24
N HIS A 87 -18.50 0.51 -4.26
CA HIS A 87 -18.30 -0.31 -3.08
C HIS A 87 -17.53 0.46 -2.00
N PHE A 88 -16.42 1.11 -2.36
CA PHE A 88 -15.65 1.96 -1.47
C PHE A 88 -16.52 3.03 -0.79
N LEU A 89 -17.30 3.79 -1.56
CA LEU A 89 -18.16 4.85 -1.02
C LEU A 89 -19.27 4.31 -0.10
N PHE A 90 -19.86 3.16 -0.41
CA PHE A 90 -20.89 2.54 0.42
C PHE A 90 -20.32 1.83 1.67
N SER A 91 -19.14 1.20 1.58
CA SER A 91 -18.51 0.45 2.69
C SER A 91 -17.84 1.36 3.71
N HIS A 92 -17.27 2.48 3.27
CA HIS A 92 -16.68 3.51 4.14
C HIS A 92 -17.71 4.51 4.68
N ASP A 93 -19.01 4.25 4.45
CA ASP A 93 -20.13 5.05 4.95
C ASP A 93 -20.08 6.53 4.48
N LEU A 94 -19.37 6.79 3.37
CA LEU A 94 -19.07 8.13 2.81
C LEU A 94 -20.27 8.75 2.08
N VAL A 95 -21.26 7.94 1.73
CA VAL A 95 -22.57 8.38 1.21
C VAL A 95 -23.69 7.78 2.05
N LYS A 96 -24.70 8.59 2.39
CA LYS A 96 -25.88 8.14 3.16
C LYS A 96 -27.10 7.78 2.29
N SER A 97 -26.98 7.98 0.98
CA SER A 97 -27.97 7.54 -0.02
C SER A 97 -27.72 6.09 -0.44
N ASN A 98 -28.75 5.39 -0.91
CA ASN A 98 -28.59 4.11 -1.61
C ASN A 98 -28.15 4.27 -3.08
N THR A 99 -28.08 5.49 -3.59
CA THR A 99 -27.63 5.80 -4.97
C THR A 99 -26.52 6.85 -4.92
N VAL A 100 -25.51 6.68 -5.77
CA VAL A 100 -24.44 7.65 -6.01
C VAL A 100 -24.31 7.90 -7.51
N GLU A 101 -23.96 9.13 -7.89
CA GLU A 101 -23.69 9.52 -9.27
C GLU A 101 -22.22 9.86 -9.48
N PHE A 102 -21.72 9.57 -10.69
CA PHE A 102 -20.35 9.86 -11.10
C PHE A 102 -20.36 10.73 -12.35
N THR A 103 -19.65 11.87 -12.31
CA THR A 103 -19.32 12.70 -13.48
C THR A 103 -18.07 12.13 -14.14
N THR A 104 -18.17 11.73 -15.40
CA THR A 104 -17.13 10.96 -16.11
C THR A 104 -16.97 11.43 -17.56
N LEU A 105 -15.92 11.00 -18.25
CA LEU A 105 -15.71 11.29 -19.68
C LEU A 105 -16.82 10.72 -20.60
N SER A 106 -17.58 9.71 -20.14
CA SER A 106 -18.76 9.18 -20.83
C SER A 106 -20.09 9.77 -20.33
N GLY A 107 -20.05 10.84 -19.54
CA GLY A 107 -21.23 11.51 -18.97
C GLY A 107 -21.51 11.10 -17.53
N ILE A 108 -22.78 11.13 -17.11
CA ILE A 108 -23.18 10.72 -15.76
C ILE A 108 -23.43 9.20 -15.74
N LEU A 109 -22.77 8.51 -14.82
CA LEU A 109 -23.10 7.13 -14.44
C LEU A 109 -23.78 7.11 -13.08
N ALA A 110 -24.75 6.23 -12.89
CA ALA A 110 -25.39 5.99 -11.60
C ALA A 110 -25.07 4.58 -11.10
N ALA A 111 -24.81 4.47 -9.79
CA ALA A 111 -24.62 3.21 -9.10
C ALA A 111 -25.51 3.14 -7.86
N LYS A 112 -26.11 1.97 -7.61
CA LYS A 112 -27.15 1.81 -6.62
C LYS A 112 -26.88 0.58 -5.74
N ARG A 113 -26.84 0.80 -4.43
CA ARG A 113 -26.84 -0.23 -3.40
C ARG A 113 -28.22 -0.89 -3.34
N VAL A 114 -28.29 -2.20 -3.62
CA VAL A 114 -29.53 -2.99 -3.47
C VAL A 114 -29.29 -4.20 -2.56
N PRO A 115 -30.32 -4.70 -1.83
CA PRO A 115 -30.14 -5.78 -0.87
C PRO A 115 -29.70 -7.09 -1.53
N ASP A 116 -28.73 -7.79 -0.94
CA ASP A 116 -28.37 -9.14 -1.39
C ASP A 116 -29.49 -10.13 -1.06
N SER A 117 -30.26 -10.52 -2.08
CA SER A 117 -31.37 -11.46 -1.92
C SER A 117 -30.93 -12.93 -1.82
N SER A 118 -29.63 -13.23 -1.95
CA SER A 118 -29.11 -14.61 -1.96
C SER A 118 -28.85 -15.22 -0.58
N ASN A 119 -28.65 -14.40 0.47
CA ASN A 119 -28.26 -14.86 1.80
C ASN A 119 -29.19 -14.31 2.90
N GLY A 120 -30.13 -15.15 3.37
CA GLY A 120 -31.18 -14.76 4.30
C GLY A 120 -30.79 -14.48 5.76
N ASN A 121 -29.52 -14.13 6.07
CA ASN A 121 -29.06 -13.77 7.42
C ASN A 121 -27.73 -12.97 7.42
N ALA A 122 -27.77 -11.70 7.00
CA ALA A 122 -26.83 -10.65 7.41
C ALA A 122 -27.47 -9.28 7.10
N SER A 123 -27.41 -8.30 8.01
CA SER A 123 -28.02 -6.98 7.79
C SER A 123 -27.29 -6.11 6.76
N ASP A 124 -26.01 -6.43 6.51
CA ASP A 124 -25.07 -5.50 5.87
C ASP A 124 -24.63 -5.97 4.47
N ASN A 125 -25.11 -7.13 4.00
CA ASN A 125 -24.81 -7.65 2.66
C ASN A 125 -25.62 -6.91 1.58
N PHE A 126 -24.90 -6.23 0.68
CA PHE A 126 -25.47 -5.57 -0.48
C PHE A 126 -24.78 -5.98 -1.77
N ILE A 127 -25.49 -5.82 -2.88
CA ILE A 127 -24.93 -5.86 -4.24
C ILE A 127 -25.07 -4.47 -4.87
N ILE A 128 -24.24 -4.19 -5.87
CA ILE A 128 -24.19 -2.89 -6.54
C ILE A 128 -24.75 -3.05 -7.94
N GLU A 129 -25.83 -2.35 -8.21
CA GLU A 129 -26.51 -2.26 -9.50
C GLU A 129 -25.96 -1.05 -10.28
N LEU A 130 -25.43 -1.31 -11.49
CA LEU A 130 -24.96 -0.32 -12.46
C LEU A 130 -25.86 -0.37 -13.70
N ASP A 131 -26.21 0.79 -14.26
CA ASP A 131 -27.14 0.90 -15.39
C ASP A 131 -26.42 1.31 -16.68
N PHE A 132 -26.34 0.38 -17.65
CA PHE A 132 -25.59 0.53 -18.90
C PHE A 132 -26.49 0.46 -20.15
N PRO A 133 -26.08 1.07 -21.28
CA PRO A 133 -26.75 0.88 -22.55
C PRO A 133 -26.62 -0.59 -23.02
N VAL A 134 -27.64 -1.06 -23.73
CA VAL A 134 -27.58 -2.32 -24.48
C VAL A 134 -26.46 -2.28 -25.52
N ASP A 135 -25.58 -3.28 -25.52
CA ASP A 135 -24.73 -3.61 -26.67
C ASP A 135 -25.47 -4.67 -27.51
N THR A 136 -25.78 -4.35 -28.77
CA THR A 136 -26.54 -5.24 -29.65
C THR A 136 -25.63 -6.21 -30.37
N VAL A 137 -26.10 -7.45 -30.50
CA VAL A 137 -25.40 -8.54 -31.21
C VAL A 137 -25.99 -8.70 -32.61
N MET A 138 -25.11 -8.79 -33.62
CA MET A 138 -25.40 -8.73 -35.05
C MET A 138 -24.78 -9.94 -35.78
N GLU A 139 -25.31 -10.26 -36.96
CA GLU A 139 -24.71 -11.27 -37.85
C GLU A 139 -23.24 -10.92 -38.18
N TYR A 140 -22.39 -11.95 -38.22
CA TYR A 140 -20.98 -11.76 -38.55
C TYR A 140 -20.79 -11.44 -40.03
N ASN A 141 -20.06 -10.35 -40.30
CA ASN A 141 -19.83 -9.80 -41.65
C ASN A 141 -18.34 -9.71 -42.04
N GLY A 142 -17.45 -10.31 -41.23
CA GLY A 142 -16.00 -10.29 -41.48
C GLY A 142 -15.51 -11.43 -42.38
N ALA A 143 -14.20 -11.47 -42.61
CA ALA A 143 -13.57 -12.41 -43.54
C ALA A 143 -13.03 -13.71 -42.90
N ALA A 144 -13.13 -13.88 -41.57
CA ALA A 144 -12.64 -15.06 -40.87
C ALA A 144 -13.76 -16.10 -40.72
N ASP A 145 -13.50 -17.33 -41.17
CA ASP A 145 -14.46 -18.42 -41.10
C ASP A 145 -14.41 -19.20 -39.76
N VAL A 146 -15.30 -20.17 -39.61
CA VAL A 146 -15.34 -21.09 -38.46
C VAL A 146 -14.01 -21.82 -38.27
N SER A 147 -13.30 -22.18 -39.34
CA SER A 147 -11.97 -22.78 -39.27
C SER A 147 -10.94 -21.82 -38.65
N THR A 148 -10.95 -20.56 -39.08
CA THR A 148 -10.05 -19.50 -38.59
C THR A 148 -10.29 -19.17 -37.11
N VAL A 149 -11.55 -19.11 -36.66
CA VAL A 149 -11.89 -18.93 -35.23
C VAL A 149 -11.57 -20.18 -34.41
N SER A 150 -11.88 -21.38 -34.91
CA SER A 150 -11.50 -22.63 -34.23
C SER A 150 -9.99 -22.74 -34.03
N LYS A 151 -9.20 -22.37 -35.04
CA LYS A 151 -7.72 -22.31 -34.95
C LYS A 151 -7.22 -21.35 -33.87
N SER A 152 -7.82 -20.17 -33.70
CA SER A 152 -7.41 -19.22 -32.64
C SER A 152 -7.84 -19.65 -31.24
N LEU A 153 -8.69 -20.67 -31.14
CA LEU A 153 -9.08 -21.37 -29.92
C LEU A 153 -8.52 -22.82 -29.89
N ASN A 154 -7.34 -23.02 -30.50
CA ASN A 154 -6.58 -24.29 -30.54
C ASN A 154 -7.37 -25.54 -31.00
N GLY A 155 -8.40 -25.37 -31.83
CA GLY A 155 -9.25 -26.44 -32.36
C GLY A 155 -10.59 -26.61 -31.64
N ALA A 156 -10.96 -25.70 -30.72
CA ALA A 156 -12.29 -25.71 -30.10
C ALA A 156 -13.41 -25.70 -31.14
N SER A 157 -14.49 -26.43 -30.87
CA SER A 157 -15.69 -26.42 -31.72
C SER A 157 -16.47 -25.12 -31.54
N VAL A 158 -16.92 -24.53 -32.64
CA VAL A 158 -17.64 -23.25 -32.67
C VAL A 158 -18.99 -23.44 -33.35
N ASN A 159 -20.06 -23.02 -32.68
CA ASN A 159 -21.44 -23.12 -33.16
C ASN A 159 -21.89 -21.89 -33.95
N GLU A 160 -21.47 -20.69 -33.51
CA GLU A 160 -21.99 -19.42 -33.99
C GLU A 160 -20.89 -18.35 -33.84
N ILE A 161 -20.80 -17.43 -34.81
CA ILE A 161 -19.89 -16.27 -34.78
C ILE A 161 -20.74 -15.05 -35.08
N LEU A 162 -20.59 -14.01 -34.26
CA LEU A 162 -21.40 -12.79 -34.26
C LEU A 162 -20.51 -11.58 -33.98
N ASN A 163 -20.96 -10.38 -34.34
CA ASN A 163 -20.33 -9.12 -33.97
C ASN A 163 -21.16 -8.40 -32.89
N THR A 164 -20.54 -7.63 -32.00
CA THR A 164 -21.26 -6.67 -31.13
C THR A 164 -21.13 -5.23 -31.65
N THR A 165 -22.05 -4.34 -31.26
CA THR A 165 -21.90 -2.89 -31.49
C THR A 165 -20.79 -2.24 -30.65
N GLY A 166 -20.31 -2.92 -29.60
CA GLY A 166 -19.09 -2.62 -28.86
C GLY A 166 -17.78 -2.98 -29.57
N ASP A 167 -17.83 -3.39 -30.83
CA ASP A 167 -16.68 -3.79 -31.67
C ASP A 167 -15.94 -5.03 -31.13
N ASP A 168 -16.66 -5.96 -30.49
CA ASP A 168 -16.12 -7.27 -30.09
C ASP A 168 -16.63 -8.41 -30.99
N LEU A 169 -15.81 -9.44 -31.16
CA LEU A 169 -16.21 -10.70 -31.80
C LEU A 169 -16.83 -11.64 -30.76
N LEU A 170 -18.09 -12.03 -30.93
CA LEU A 170 -18.79 -12.96 -30.03
C LEU A 170 -18.85 -14.35 -30.66
N VAL A 171 -18.24 -15.32 -30.00
CA VAL A 171 -18.08 -16.71 -30.44
C VAL A 171 -18.83 -17.64 -29.48
N VAL A 172 -19.75 -18.44 -30.02
CA VAL A 172 -20.57 -19.36 -29.22
C VAL A 172 -20.01 -20.78 -29.35
N LEU A 173 -19.69 -21.40 -28.22
CA LEU A 173 -19.17 -22.76 -28.11
C LEU A 173 -20.31 -23.73 -27.70
N PRO A 174 -20.14 -25.07 -27.87
CA PRO A 174 -21.16 -26.07 -27.55
C PRO A 174 -21.73 -26.02 -26.13
N SER A 175 -20.92 -25.68 -25.13
CA SER A 175 -21.34 -25.62 -23.72
C SER A 175 -20.41 -24.74 -22.88
N GLY A 176 -20.78 -24.52 -21.61
CA GLY A 176 -19.96 -23.80 -20.64
C GLY A 176 -18.67 -24.55 -20.27
N GLU A 177 -18.69 -25.88 -20.24
CA GLU A 177 -17.47 -26.70 -20.07
C GLU A 177 -16.46 -26.39 -21.18
N ALA A 178 -16.90 -26.31 -22.44
CA ALA A 178 -16.03 -25.94 -23.55
C ALA A 178 -15.44 -24.52 -23.42
N VAL A 179 -16.12 -23.58 -22.74
CA VAL A 179 -15.57 -22.24 -22.42
C VAL A 179 -14.45 -22.32 -21.38
N VAL A 180 -14.61 -23.18 -20.35
CA VAL A 180 -13.58 -23.41 -19.33
C VAL A 180 -12.36 -24.11 -19.93
N GLU A 181 -12.59 -25.14 -20.75
CA GLU A 181 -11.54 -26.00 -21.33
C GLU A 181 -10.80 -25.37 -22.52
N THR A 182 -11.30 -24.28 -23.10
CA THR A 182 -10.67 -23.62 -24.25
C THR A 182 -9.31 -23.01 -23.88
N GLU A 183 -8.25 -23.41 -24.59
CA GLU A 183 -6.94 -22.76 -24.54
C GLU A 183 -6.82 -21.72 -25.69
N PRO A 184 -6.88 -20.41 -25.40
CA PRO A 184 -6.81 -19.37 -26.42
C PRO A 184 -5.39 -19.17 -26.98
N ASN A 185 -5.28 -19.03 -28.30
CA ASN A 185 -4.04 -18.63 -28.96
C ASN A 185 -4.03 -17.10 -29.15
N PHE A 186 -3.50 -16.38 -28.16
CA PHE A 186 -3.53 -14.91 -28.13
C PHE A 186 -2.90 -14.23 -29.35
N ASP A 187 -1.88 -14.83 -29.98
CA ASP A 187 -1.23 -14.28 -31.18
C ASP A 187 -2.10 -14.44 -32.44
N GLU A 188 -2.93 -15.49 -32.52
CA GLU A 188 -3.98 -15.60 -33.55
C GLU A 188 -5.17 -14.68 -33.24
N ILE A 189 -5.62 -14.60 -31.97
CA ILE A 189 -6.71 -13.70 -31.54
C ILE A 189 -6.38 -12.23 -31.86
N ARG A 190 -5.12 -11.79 -31.67
CA ARG A 190 -4.69 -10.42 -31.98
C ARG A 190 -4.90 -10.01 -33.46
N LYS A 191 -5.07 -10.97 -34.39
CA LYS A 191 -5.23 -10.73 -35.83
C LYS A 191 -6.67 -10.43 -36.26
N PHE A 192 -7.67 -10.76 -35.44
CA PHE A 192 -9.08 -10.49 -35.76
C PHE A 192 -9.36 -8.97 -35.79
N PRO A 193 -10.42 -8.49 -36.47
CA PRO A 193 -10.91 -7.13 -36.28
C PRO A 193 -11.41 -6.91 -34.84
N GLY A 194 -11.75 -5.67 -34.50
CA GLY A 194 -12.38 -5.35 -33.22
C GLY A 194 -11.44 -5.15 -32.02
N ARG A 195 -12.04 -4.89 -30.86
CA ARG A 195 -11.41 -4.68 -29.55
C ARG A 195 -10.92 -5.98 -28.93
N GLY A 196 -11.76 -7.02 -28.91
CA GLY A 196 -11.41 -8.35 -28.40
C GLY A 196 -12.38 -9.44 -28.86
N MET A 197 -12.23 -10.62 -28.25
CA MET A 197 -13.03 -11.82 -28.54
C MET A 197 -13.72 -12.31 -27.25
N ILE A 198 -15.04 -12.38 -27.29
CA ILE A 198 -15.89 -12.97 -26.26
C ILE A 198 -16.13 -14.43 -26.67
N ILE A 199 -15.81 -15.41 -25.81
CA ILE A 199 -16.30 -16.79 -25.96
C ILE A 199 -17.42 -17.03 -24.94
N THR A 200 -18.46 -17.78 -25.32
CA THR A 200 -19.57 -18.12 -24.42
C THR A 200 -20.24 -19.46 -24.75
N GLY A 201 -20.91 -20.06 -23.76
CA GLY A 201 -21.61 -21.34 -23.90
C GLY A 201 -22.64 -21.53 -22.79
N LEU A 202 -23.66 -22.36 -23.04
CA LEU A 202 -24.74 -22.64 -22.09
C LEU A 202 -24.18 -23.31 -20.82
N ALA A 203 -24.51 -22.80 -19.63
CA ALA A 203 -23.91 -23.30 -18.40
C ALA A 203 -24.31 -24.76 -18.08
N PRO A 204 -23.48 -25.51 -17.32
CA PRO A 204 -23.78 -26.88 -16.92
C PRO A 204 -25.09 -26.95 -16.13
N THR A 205 -25.90 -27.99 -16.37
CA THR A 205 -27.17 -28.17 -15.63
C THR A 205 -26.89 -28.36 -14.13
N GLY A 206 -27.52 -27.54 -13.30
CA GLY A 206 -27.30 -27.55 -11.84
C GLY A 206 -26.12 -26.71 -11.35
N SER A 207 -25.41 -26.00 -12.24
CA SER A 207 -24.30 -25.10 -11.84
C SER A 207 -24.73 -23.84 -11.08
N GLY A 208 -26.02 -23.46 -11.16
CA GLY A 208 -26.55 -22.20 -10.61
C GLY A 208 -26.43 -21.00 -11.55
N PHE A 209 -25.84 -21.18 -12.74
CA PHE A 209 -25.66 -20.14 -13.76
C PHE A 209 -26.45 -20.46 -15.03
N ASP A 210 -26.64 -19.46 -15.89
CA ASP A 210 -27.31 -19.60 -17.19
C ASP A 210 -26.31 -19.81 -18.34
N PHE A 211 -25.21 -19.05 -18.32
CA PHE A 211 -24.14 -19.16 -19.31
C PHE A 211 -22.77 -18.89 -18.69
N PHE A 212 -21.76 -19.51 -19.27
CA PHE A 212 -20.35 -19.20 -18.99
C PHE A 212 -19.79 -18.30 -20.09
N SER A 213 -18.83 -17.45 -19.76
CA SER A 213 -18.13 -16.58 -20.72
C SER A 213 -16.66 -16.38 -20.37
N ARG A 214 -15.83 -16.00 -21.34
CA ARG A 214 -14.47 -15.46 -21.15
C ARG A 214 -14.21 -14.37 -22.20
N PHE A 215 -13.30 -13.44 -21.91
CA PHE A 215 -13.00 -12.31 -22.81
C PHE A 215 -11.50 -12.12 -23.02
N PHE A 216 -11.07 -12.14 -24.27
CA PHE A 216 -9.67 -12.06 -24.68
C PHE A 216 -9.42 -10.75 -25.44
N CYS A 217 -8.53 -9.90 -24.94
CA CYS A 217 -8.24 -8.58 -25.51
C CYS A 217 -6.73 -8.31 -25.76
N PRO A 218 -5.93 -9.24 -26.33
CA PRO A 218 -4.46 -9.15 -26.43
C PRO A 218 -3.90 -8.01 -27.31
N LYS A 219 -4.76 -7.10 -27.80
CA LYS A 219 -4.42 -5.80 -28.39
C LYS A 219 -4.26 -4.69 -27.36
N LEU A 220 -4.91 -4.81 -26.20
CA LEU A 220 -4.96 -3.81 -25.12
C LEU A 220 -3.92 -4.07 -24.01
N GLY A 221 -2.88 -4.85 -24.30
CA GLY A 221 -1.85 -5.27 -23.33
C GLY A 221 -2.25 -6.42 -22.40
N ILE A 222 -3.55 -6.65 -22.18
CA ILE A 222 -4.08 -7.74 -21.35
C ILE A 222 -4.54 -8.90 -22.25
N ASN A 223 -4.07 -10.12 -21.99
CA ASN A 223 -4.43 -11.29 -22.79
C ASN A 223 -5.88 -11.77 -22.53
N GLU A 224 -6.27 -11.86 -21.26
CA GLU A 224 -7.62 -12.24 -20.80
C GLU A 224 -8.04 -11.31 -19.65
N ASP A 225 -9.23 -10.72 -19.76
CA ASP A 225 -9.79 -9.81 -18.74
C ASP A 225 -10.55 -10.63 -17.67
N PRO A 226 -10.29 -10.42 -16.36
CA PRO A 226 -10.92 -11.20 -15.30
C PRO A 226 -12.46 -11.21 -15.33
N VAL A 227 -13.10 -10.03 -15.40
CA VAL A 227 -14.56 -9.87 -15.51
C VAL A 227 -14.93 -8.61 -16.30
N THR A 228 -15.62 -8.79 -17.43
CA THR A 228 -15.78 -7.75 -18.46
C THR A 228 -17.22 -7.23 -18.51
N GLY A 229 -17.47 -6.05 -17.95
CA GLY A 229 -18.81 -5.45 -17.93
C GLY A 229 -19.43 -5.28 -19.33
N SER A 230 -18.69 -4.71 -20.28
CA SER A 230 -19.18 -4.46 -21.65
C SER A 230 -19.55 -5.74 -22.40
N ALA A 231 -18.72 -6.79 -22.31
CA ALA A 231 -19.03 -8.08 -22.91
C ALA A 231 -20.31 -8.69 -22.32
N ASN A 232 -20.55 -8.50 -21.02
CA ASN A 232 -21.76 -8.99 -20.37
C ASN A 232 -23.02 -8.17 -20.73
N CYS A 233 -22.90 -6.91 -21.19
CA CYS A 233 -24.01 -6.20 -21.84
C CYS A 233 -24.47 -6.92 -23.12
N ALA A 234 -23.52 -7.31 -23.98
CA ALA A 234 -23.82 -8.04 -25.22
C ALA A 234 -24.36 -9.46 -24.95
N LEU A 235 -23.74 -10.18 -24.01
CA LEU A 235 -24.14 -11.53 -23.61
C LEU A 235 -25.53 -11.55 -22.97
N ALA A 236 -25.90 -10.52 -22.19
CA ALA A 236 -27.25 -10.39 -21.65
C ALA A 236 -28.30 -10.37 -22.78
N VAL A 237 -28.07 -9.58 -23.84
CA VAL A 237 -28.98 -9.49 -25.00
C VAL A 237 -29.04 -10.81 -25.76
N TYR A 238 -27.90 -11.47 -25.98
CA TYR A 238 -27.82 -12.74 -26.69
C TYR A 238 -28.54 -13.87 -25.92
N TRP A 239 -28.15 -14.12 -24.67
CA TRP A 239 -28.72 -15.20 -23.87
C TRP A 239 -30.16 -14.92 -23.43
N SER A 240 -30.55 -13.66 -23.23
CA SER A 240 -31.95 -13.31 -22.98
C SER A 240 -32.87 -13.76 -24.12
N LYS A 241 -32.45 -13.53 -25.37
CA LYS A 241 -33.19 -13.98 -26.57
C LYS A 241 -33.17 -15.50 -26.73
N LYS A 242 -32.03 -16.16 -26.47
CA LYS A 242 -31.86 -17.61 -26.66
C LYS A 242 -32.53 -18.45 -25.55
N LEU A 243 -32.67 -17.91 -24.33
CA LEU A 243 -33.29 -18.56 -23.17
C LEU A 243 -34.73 -18.08 -22.89
N GLY A 244 -35.17 -16.98 -23.50
CA GLY A 244 -36.53 -16.45 -23.34
C GLY A 244 -36.81 -15.76 -21.98
N LYS A 245 -35.78 -15.23 -21.31
CA LYS A 245 -35.89 -14.54 -20.00
C LYS A 245 -35.04 -13.27 -19.93
N CYS A 246 -35.38 -12.33 -19.03
CA CYS A 246 -34.66 -11.06 -18.90
C CYS A 246 -33.58 -11.09 -17.82
N ASP A 247 -33.82 -11.82 -16.73
CA ASP A 247 -32.90 -11.96 -15.59
C ASP A 247 -31.99 -13.18 -15.80
N LEU A 248 -30.69 -12.98 -15.72
CA LEU A 248 -29.65 -13.96 -16.04
C LEU A 248 -28.54 -13.95 -14.97
N ILE A 249 -28.01 -15.10 -14.60
CA ILE A 249 -26.82 -15.22 -13.75
C ILE A 249 -25.66 -15.74 -14.60
N ALA A 250 -24.65 -14.89 -14.80
CA ALA A 250 -23.49 -15.15 -15.63
C ALA A 250 -22.27 -15.54 -14.79
N TYR A 251 -21.46 -16.47 -15.31
CA TYR A 251 -20.15 -16.81 -14.75
C TYR A 251 -19.06 -16.54 -15.77
N GLN A 252 -18.24 -15.51 -15.54
CA GLN A 252 -17.06 -15.28 -16.36
C GLN A 252 -15.93 -16.21 -15.86
N ALA A 253 -15.62 -17.24 -16.65
CA ALA A 253 -14.79 -18.38 -16.28
C ALA A 253 -13.28 -18.14 -16.49
N SER A 254 -12.81 -16.92 -16.21
CA SER A 254 -11.38 -16.59 -16.22
C SER A 254 -10.63 -17.26 -15.05
N ALA A 255 -9.29 -17.22 -15.06
CA ALA A 255 -8.49 -17.75 -13.95
C ALA A 255 -8.83 -17.10 -12.59
N ARG A 256 -9.22 -15.82 -12.59
CA ARG A 256 -9.75 -15.12 -11.41
C ARG A 256 -11.24 -15.34 -11.19
N SER A 257 -12.01 -15.70 -12.22
CA SER A 257 -13.45 -16.00 -12.20
C SER A 257 -14.37 -14.89 -11.65
N GLY A 258 -15.61 -14.76 -12.12
CA GLY A 258 -16.54 -13.77 -11.58
C GLY A 258 -18.01 -14.07 -11.82
N VAL A 259 -18.87 -13.48 -11.01
CA VAL A 259 -20.33 -13.66 -11.06
C VAL A 259 -21.00 -12.32 -11.31
N LEU A 260 -21.91 -12.28 -12.27
CA LEU A 260 -22.75 -11.13 -12.57
C LEU A 260 -24.22 -11.54 -12.56
N ASP A 261 -25.05 -10.76 -11.88
CA ASP A 261 -26.50 -10.77 -12.04
C ASP A 261 -26.85 -9.70 -13.08
N LEU A 262 -27.57 -10.09 -14.12
CA LEU A 262 -27.83 -9.29 -15.32
C LEU A 262 -29.33 -9.17 -15.56
N HIS A 263 -29.85 -7.96 -15.68
CA HIS A 263 -31.23 -7.71 -16.13
C HIS A 263 -31.25 -6.98 -17.46
N HIS A 264 -31.75 -7.64 -18.51
CA HIS A 264 -31.96 -7.06 -19.83
C HIS A 264 -33.32 -6.34 -19.90
N ASP A 265 -33.31 -5.02 -19.74
CA ASP A 265 -34.52 -4.20 -19.91
C ASP A 265 -34.78 -3.93 -21.39
N VAL A 266 -35.54 -4.84 -21.99
CA VAL A 266 -36.00 -4.77 -23.39
C VAL A 266 -36.78 -3.49 -23.69
N LYS A 267 -37.49 -2.90 -22.70
CA LYS A 267 -38.34 -1.72 -22.93
C LYS A 267 -37.53 -0.43 -23.02
N ASN A 268 -36.56 -0.28 -22.12
CA ASN A 268 -35.72 0.92 -22.03
C ASN A 268 -34.39 0.80 -22.79
N GLN A 269 -34.09 -0.37 -23.37
CA GLN A 269 -32.82 -0.68 -24.06
C GLN A 269 -31.60 -0.51 -23.15
N ARG A 270 -31.72 -1.04 -21.93
CA ARG A 270 -30.68 -1.01 -20.88
C ARG A 270 -30.31 -2.42 -20.44
N VAL A 271 -29.09 -2.56 -19.91
CA VAL A 271 -28.69 -3.73 -19.14
C VAL A 271 -28.28 -3.25 -17.76
N LEU A 272 -28.96 -3.75 -16.73
CA LEU A 272 -28.54 -3.55 -15.35
C LEU A 272 -27.53 -4.65 -15.01
N LEU A 273 -26.31 -4.26 -14.67
CA LEU A 273 -25.24 -5.16 -14.24
C LEU A 273 -25.11 -5.07 -12.73
N ARG A 274 -25.32 -6.20 -12.04
CA ARG A 274 -25.22 -6.32 -10.59
C ARG A 274 -24.04 -7.18 -10.20
N GLY A 275 -23.30 -6.74 -9.20
CA GLY A 275 -22.16 -7.48 -8.67
C GLY A 275 -21.93 -7.23 -7.19
N LYS A 276 -21.31 -8.22 -6.55
CA LYS A 276 -20.65 -8.08 -5.25
C LYS A 276 -19.23 -7.53 -5.46
N ALA A 277 -18.65 -6.99 -4.39
CA ALA A 277 -17.26 -6.58 -4.37
C ALA A 277 -16.67 -6.80 -2.97
N VAL A 278 -15.36 -6.96 -2.90
CA VAL A 278 -14.60 -7.20 -1.66
C VAL A 278 -13.37 -6.31 -1.63
N ALA A 279 -13.24 -5.45 -0.60
CA ALA A 279 -11.98 -4.81 -0.29
C ALA A 279 -10.96 -5.85 0.22
N VAL A 280 -9.82 -5.97 -0.47
CA VAL A 280 -8.78 -6.97 -0.15
C VAL A 280 -7.51 -6.34 0.43
N MET A 281 -7.27 -5.06 0.18
CA MET A 281 -6.20 -4.26 0.83
C MET A 281 -6.65 -2.81 0.94
N GLU A 282 -6.16 -2.10 1.95
CA GLU A 282 -6.41 -0.66 2.15
C GLU A 282 -5.11 0.02 2.59
N GLY A 283 -4.98 1.33 2.31
CA GLY A 283 -3.80 2.08 2.70
C GLY A 283 -3.76 3.53 2.24
N SER A 284 -2.56 4.09 2.29
CA SER A 284 -2.23 5.42 1.77
C SER A 284 -1.07 5.30 0.80
N LEU A 285 -1.13 6.09 -0.27
CA LEU A 285 0.02 6.35 -1.14
C LEU A 285 0.93 7.35 -0.45
N LEU A 286 2.24 7.17 -0.58
CA LEU A 286 3.27 8.05 -0.03
C LEU A 286 4.05 8.63 -1.23
N GLU A 287 4.11 9.95 -1.33
CA GLU A 287 4.74 10.63 -2.47
C GLU A 287 6.25 10.80 -2.28
N GLU A 288 6.73 10.71 -1.03
CA GLU A 288 8.14 10.77 -0.66
C GLU A 288 8.51 9.54 0.19
N ALA A 289 9.57 8.83 -0.21
CA ALA A 289 10.01 7.58 0.41
C ALA A 289 11.09 7.79 1.49
N GLU A 290 10.87 8.74 2.41
CA GLU A 290 11.81 9.04 3.48
C GLU A 290 11.87 7.93 4.55
N ARG A 291 13.03 7.29 4.73
CA ARG A 291 13.32 6.39 5.88
C ARG A 291 14.79 6.51 6.31
N GLY A 292 15.00 6.86 7.57
CA GLY A 292 16.32 7.08 8.16
C GLY A 292 17.06 5.83 8.62
N PHE A 293 18.22 6.06 9.24
CA PHE A 293 19.06 5.06 9.91
C PHE A 293 19.45 5.54 11.31
N VAL A 294 20.04 4.68 12.14
CA VAL A 294 20.39 4.99 13.53
C VAL A 294 21.89 4.81 13.80
N VAL A 295 22.43 5.75 14.57
CA VAL A 295 23.79 5.79 15.12
C VAL A 295 23.68 6.01 16.64
N ALA A 296 24.15 5.06 17.45
CA ALA A 296 24.03 5.16 18.91
C ALA A 296 25.41 5.29 19.57
N ASP A 297 25.58 6.26 20.47
CA ASP A 297 26.75 6.34 21.37
C ASP A 297 26.38 5.67 22.70
N CYS A 298 26.92 4.48 22.94
CA CYS A 298 26.67 3.67 24.14
C CYS A 298 27.27 4.30 25.42
N SER A 299 28.09 5.33 25.29
CA SER A 299 28.89 5.93 26.36
C SER A 299 28.56 7.40 26.68
N GLN A 300 28.01 8.18 25.73
CA GLN A 300 27.17 9.34 26.07
C GLN A 300 25.72 8.93 26.42
N ARG A 301 25.29 7.73 26.01
CA ARG A 301 23.89 7.25 26.14
C ARG A 301 22.89 8.02 25.25
N VAL A 302 23.33 8.45 24.07
CA VAL A 302 22.53 9.25 23.12
C VAL A 302 22.24 8.46 21.86
N VAL A 303 20.99 8.54 21.39
CA VAL A 303 20.53 7.88 20.15
C VAL A 303 20.42 8.92 19.04
N PHE A 304 21.31 8.88 18.06
CA PHE A 304 21.22 9.73 16.88
C PHE A 304 20.46 9.01 15.78
N TRP A 305 19.41 9.64 15.27
CA TRP A 305 18.76 9.25 14.03
C TRP A 305 19.34 10.10 12.90
N VAL A 306 19.42 9.57 11.69
CA VAL A 306 19.86 10.31 10.51
C VAL A 306 18.76 10.20 9.45
N ASN A 307 18.23 11.35 9.04
CA ASN A 307 16.96 11.55 8.31
C ASN A 307 15.72 11.00 9.07
N GLY A 308 15.17 11.80 9.99
CA GLY A 308 14.11 11.37 10.90
C GLY A 308 12.72 11.97 10.67
N ARG A 309 11.73 11.08 10.52
CA ARG A 309 10.31 11.16 10.92
C ARG A 309 9.69 9.77 10.74
N GLY A 310 8.76 9.37 11.60
CA GLY A 310 8.21 8.01 11.59
C GLY A 310 6.68 7.93 11.70
N ILE A 311 6.09 6.93 11.04
CA ILE A 311 4.81 6.24 11.31
C ILE A 311 4.68 5.02 10.37
N LEU A 312 3.80 4.06 10.67
CA LEU A 312 3.77 2.68 10.14
C LEU A 312 3.24 2.53 8.68
N GLY A 313 3.50 1.37 8.05
CA GLY A 313 3.07 1.03 6.67
C GLY A 313 2.98 -0.49 6.38
N GLN A 314 3.03 -0.91 5.10
CA GLN A 314 3.11 -2.31 4.57
C GLN A 314 3.95 -2.32 3.23
N LYS A 315 4.07 -3.33 2.34
CA LYS A 315 3.51 -4.70 2.18
C LYS A 315 4.31 -5.57 1.15
N ASP A 316 4.31 -6.90 1.33
CA ASP A 316 4.57 -8.03 0.39
C ASP A 316 5.72 -8.05 -0.66
N GLU A 317 6.13 -9.27 -1.09
CA GLU A 317 7.42 -9.52 -1.77
C GLU A 317 7.60 -8.83 -3.14
N LEU A 318 8.62 -7.99 -3.22
CA LEU A 318 9.17 -7.48 -4.48
C LEU A 318 10.68 -7.27 -4.34
N ILE A 319 11.48 -7.83 -5.26
CA ILE A 319 12.93 -7.58 -5.34
C ILE A 319 13.15 -6.58 -6.49
N LEU A 320 12.97 -5.30 -6.18
CA LEU A 320 13.33 -4.24 -7.11
C LEU A 320 14.85 -4.09 -7.21
N ARG A 321 15.28 -3.75 -8.41
CA ARG A 321 16.60 -3.20 -8.76
C ARG A 321 16.34 -2.12 -9.79
N ASP A 322 17.04 -1.00 -9.68
CA ASP A 322 17.40 -0.19 -10.84
C ASP A 322 18.48 -0.91 -11.66
N ASP A 323 18.64 -0.58 -12.94
CA ASP A 323 19.60 -1.24 -13.83
C ASP A 323 21.08 -1.05 -13.42
N GLU A 324 21.34 -0.14 -12.48
CA GLU A 324 22.65 0.13 -11.88
C GLU A 324 22.88 -0.57 -10.51
N GLY A 325 21.82 -1.08 -9.86
CA GLY A 325 21.91 -1.79 -8.58
C GLY A 325 22.12 -0.91 -7.34
N ASN A 326 21.60 0.33 -7.35
CA ASN A 326 21.68 1.26 -6.23
C ASN A 326 20.60 1.02 -5.15
N THR A 327 19.48 0.37 -5.46
CA THR A 327 18.39 0.13 -4.50
C THR A 327 18.18 -1.36 -4.21
N LEU A 328 18.03 -1.71 -2.93
CA LEU A 328 17.79 -3.08 -2.48
C LEU A 328 16.61 -3.11 -1.49
N LEU A 329 15.42 -3.21 -2.04
CA LEU A 329 14.21 -3.58 -1.31
C LEU A 329 14.12 -5.11 -1.24
N LEU A 330 14.04 -5.63 -0.02
CA LEU A 330 13.68 -7.02 0.26
C LEU A 330 12.42 -7.01 1.13
N ILE A 331 11.32 -7.48 0.56
CA ILE A 331 10.12 -7.81 1.32
C ILE A 331 9.91 -9.33 1.23
N ARG A 332 9.50 -9.98 2.32
CA ARG A 332 9.29 -11.42 2.41
C ARG A 332 7.91 -11.77 2.94
N ARG A 333 7.23 -12.75 2.32
CA ARG A 333 5.91 -13.26 2.68
C ARG A 333 5.95 -14.79 2.80
N LYS A 334 5.96 -15.30 4.03
CA LYS A 334 5.80 -16.75 4.28
C LYS A 334 4.83 -17.00 5.42
N GLY A 335 3.75 -17.75 5.12
CA GLY A 335 2.79 -18.20 6.15
C GLY A 335 2.00 -17.10 6.85
N GLY A 336 1.84 -15.91 6.24
CA GLY A 336 1.10 -14.79 6.81
C GLY A 336 1.95 -13.74 7.55
N ILE A 337 3.25 -13.96 7.68
CA ILE A 337 4.20 -12.94 8.18
C ILE A 337 4.73 -12.12 7.00
N ILE A 338 4.82 -10.80 7.19
CA ILE A 338 5.41 -9.82 6.26
C ILE A 338 6.66 -9.23 6.93
N GLU A 339 7.81 -9.31 6.28
CA GLU A 339 9.09 -8.75 6.72
C GLU A 339 9.60 -7.81 5.62
N ALA A 340 9.87 -6.53 5.92
CA ALA A 340 10.20 -5.52 4.90
C ALA A 340 11.45 -4.71 5.27
N VAL A 341 12.50 -4.80 4.44
CA VAL A 341 13.78 -4.13 4.63
C VAL A 341 14.16 -3.40 3.34
N SER A 342 14.23 -2.07 3.38
CA SER A 342 14.73 -1.25 2.27
C SER A 342 16.11 -0.71 2.61
N LEU A 343 17.07 -0.87 1.70
CA LEU A 343 18.41 -0.30 1.82
C LEU A 343 18.88 0.26 0.48
N THR A 344 19.10 1.57 0.44
CA THR A 344 19.62 2.30 -0.72
C THR A 344 21.11 2.55 -0.56
N ARG A 345 21.89 2.21 -1.59
CA ARG A 345 23.35 2.41 -1.66
C ARG A 345 23.75 3.88 -1.59
N GLN A 346 22.85 4.80 -1.94
CA GLN A 346 23.08 6.25 -1.83
C GLN A 346 22.98 6.75 -0.38
N CYS A 347 22.14 6.13 0.47
CA CYS A 347 21.92 6.58 1.85
C CYS A 347 22.90 5.95 2.86
N ILE A 348 23.27 4.67 2.68
CA ILE A 348 24.14 3.97 3.65
C ILE A 348 25.48 4.69 3.88
N PRO A 349 26.27 5.09 2.85
CA PRO A 349 27.59 5.67 3.07
C PRO A 349 27.54 6.94 3.92
N ARG A 350 26.53 7.80 3.72
CA ARG A 350 26.32 9.05 4.47
C ARG A 350 26.16 8.81 5.97
N VAL A 351 25.39 7.78 6.34
CA VAL A 351 25.12 7.43 7.74
C VAL A 351 26.37 6.84 8.39
N VAL A 352 27.09 5.99 7.67
CA VAL A 352 28.36 5.42 8.16
C VAL A 352 29.42 6.52 8.28
N GLU A 353 29.53 7.43 7.31
CA GLU A 353 30.41 8.60 7.35
C GLU A 353 30.06 9.51 8.54
N TYR A 354 28.76 9.71 8.82
CA TYR A 354 28.33 10.40 10.03
C TYR A 354 28.76 9.66 11.31
N ALA A 355 28.61 8.33 11.38
CA ALA A 355 29.03 7.55 12.55
C ALA A 355 30.55 7.61 12.82
N PHE A 356 31.38 7.53 11.76
CA PHE A 356 32.83 7.69 11.87
C PHE A 356 33.26 9.14 12.15
N TYR A 357 32.59 10.12 11.55
CA TYR A 357 32.78 11.54 11.86
C TYR A 357 32.44 11.84 13.32
N TYR A 358 31.28 11.40 13.80
CA TYR A 358 30.84 11.52 15.18
C TYR A 358 31.84 10.89 16.14
N ALA A 359 32.27 9.65 15.86
CA ALA A 359 33.28 8.96 16.65
C ALA A 359 34.57 9.80 16.77
N LYS A 360 35.06 10.31 15.64
CA LYS A 360 36.28 11.14 15.57
C LYS A 360 36.15 12.47 16.30
N THR A 361 35.01 13.17 16.21
CA THR A 361 34.80 14.46 16.88
C THR A 361 34.56 14.33 18.38
N HIS A 362 33.94 13.24 18.83
CA HIS A 362 33.63 12.99 20.24
C HIS A 362 34.70 12.15 20.97
N GLY A 363 35.90 11.99 20.36
CA GLY A 363 37.03 11.28 20.97
C GLY A 363 36.81 9.77 21.16
N ARG A 364 35.86 9.18 20.44
CA ARG A 364 35.55 7.74 20.46
C ARG A 364 36.59 6.97 19.67
N GLN A 365 36.78 5.70 20.02
CA GLN A 365 37.86 4.86 19.50
C GLN A 365 37.34 3.74 18.59
N ARG A 366 36.02 3.49 18.55
CA ARG A 366 35.45 2.35 17.85
C ARG A 366 34.07 2.61 17.26
N VAL A 367 33.87 2.12 16.04
CA VAL A 367 32.58 2.04 15.35
C VAL A 367 32.27 0.56 15.07
N SER A 368 31.13 0.09 15.58
CA SER A 368 30.70 -1.30 15.40
C SER A 368 29.49 -1.34 14.46
N ALA A 369 29.64 -1.97 13.29
CA ALA A 369 28.54 -2.15 12.36
C ALA A 369 27.67 -3.35 12.80
N ILE A 370 26.39 -3.08 13.12
CA ILE A 370 25.45 -4.11 13.56
C ILE A 370 24.60 -4.59 12.38
N HIS A 371 24.60 -5.91 12.16
CA HIS A 371 24.06 -6.49 10.93
C HIS A 371 23.54 -7.93 11.10
N LYS A 372 22.90 -8.47 10.06
CA LYS A 372 22.43 -9.85 9.93
C LYS A 372 22.84 -10.47 8.60
N ALA A 373 23.95 -10.03 8.00
CA ALA A 373 24.39 -10.44 6.66
C ALA A 373 24.65 -11.96 6.50
N ASN A 374 24.79 -12.71 7.60
CA ASN A 374 24.84 -14.18 7.56
C ASN A 374 23.51 -14.84 7.15
N ILE A 375 22.38 -14.13 7.29
CA ILE A 375 21.06 -14.52 6.80
C ILE A 375 20.63 -13.60 5.65
N MET A 376 20.66 -12.29 5.85
CA MET A 376 20.26 -11.27 4.87
C MET A 376 21.45 -10.86 3.99
N GLN A 377 21.94 -11.82 3.20
CA GLN A 377 23.15 -11.68 2.37
C GLN A 377 23.09 -10.58 1.30
N LYS A 378 21.91 -10.03 0.98
CA LYS A 378 21.72 -8.95 0.00
C LYS A 378 21.62 -7.58 0.66
N THR A 379 20.59 -7.34 1.46
CA THR A 379 20.35 -6.08 2.19
C THR A 379 21.49 -5.78 3.15
N ASP A 380 21.63 -6.58 4.20
CA ASP A 380 22.71 -6.40 5.18
C ASP A 380 24.08 -6.62 4.55
N GLY A 381 24.21 -7.45 3.51
CA GLY A 381 25.44 -7.59 2.73
C GLY A 381 25.87 -6.30 2.01
N LEU A 382 24.92 -5.51 1.49
CA LEU A 382 25.19 -4.19 0.93
C LEU A 382 25.58 -3.19 2.02
N PHE A 383 24.84 -3.16 3.14
CA PHE A 383 25.18 -2.33 4.31
C PHE A 383 26.61 -2.60 4.79
N HIS A 384 26.94 -3.88 4.97
CA HIS A 384 28.26 -4.38 5.37
C HIS A 384 29.38 -3.98 4.41
N LYS A 385 29.13 -4.00 3.10
CA LYS A 385 30.09 -3.57 2.08
C LYS A 385 30.35 -2.07 2.18
N CYS A 386 29.31 -1.25 2.27
CA CYS A 386 29.47 0.20 2.42
C CYS A 386 30.11 0.58 3.76
N CYS A 387 29.88 -0.19 4.84
CA CYS A 387 30.57 0.00 6.12
C CYS A 387 32.09 -0.14 5.97
N ARG A 388 32.55 -1.18 5.26
CA ARG A 388 33.97 -1.37 4.92
C ARG A 388 34.52 -0.23 4.05
N GLU A 389 33.84 0.09 2.95
CA GLU A 389 34.23 1.17 2.00
C GLU A 389 34.38 2.54 2.66
N VAL A 390 33.63 2.82 3.73
CA VAL A 390 33.79 4.05 4.53
C VAL A 390 34.88 3.90 5.58
N SER A 391 35.01 2.75 6.25
CA SER A 391 36.02 2.54 7.30
C SER A 391 37.47 2.78 6.84
N GLU A 392 37.77 2.52 5.56
CA GLU A 392 39.07 2.78 4.94
C GLU A 392 39.46 4.28 4.95
N LYS A 393 38.47 5.19 5.10
CA LYS A 393 38.68 6.65 5.19
C LYS A 393 39.04 7.13 6.60
N TYR A 394 38.88 6.28 7.62
CA TYR A 394 39.05 6.61 9.04
C TYR A 394 39.94 5.57 9.76
N PRO A 395 41.20 5.35 9.31
CA PRO A 395 42.08 4.30 9.85
C PRO A 395 42.47 4.49 11.33
N GLU A 396 42.20 5.64 11.93
CA GLU A 396 42.36 5.91 13.36
C GLU A 396 41.21 5.37 14.24
N ILE A 397 40.05 5.04 13.65
CA ILE A 397 38.90 4.49 14.36
C ILE A 397 38.88 2.98 14.19
N LYS A 398 38.79 2.22 15.28
CA LYS A 398 38.66 0.76 15.21
C LYS A 398 37.28 0.39 14.66
N TYR A 399 37.24 -0.08 13.43
CA TYR A 399 36.06 -0.69 12.85
C TYR A 399 35.90 -2.15 13.31
N GLU A 400 34.68 -2.58 13.66
CA GLU A 400 34.34 -4.00 13.88
C GLU A 400 32.92 -4.37 13.43
N GLU A 401 32.67 -5.66 13.27
CA GLU A 401 31.49 -6.21 12.60
C GLU A 401 30.78 -7.20 13.52
N VAL A 402 29.51 -6.94 13.87
CA VAL A 402 28.83 -7.68 14.95
C VAL A 402 27.41 -8.08 14.54
N VAL A 403 27.15 -9.39 14.52
CA VAL A 403 25.80 -9.91 14.24
C VAL A 403 24.83 -9.50 15.35
N ILE A 404 23.67 -8.93 15.01
CA ILE A 404 22.70 -8.35 15.96
C ILE A 404 22.41 -9.22 17.19
N ASN A 405 22.10 -10.50 17.05
CA ASN A 405 21.85 -11.39 18.21
C ASN A 405 23.02 -11.45 19.20
N ASN A 406 24.26 -11.36 18.70
CA ASN A 406 25.46 -11.29 19.53
C ASN A 406 25.61 -9.89 20.14
N CYS A 407 25.32 -8.82 19.39
CA CYS A 407 25.30 -7.45 19.92
C CYS A 407 24.33 -7.34 21.13
N CYS A 408 23.07 -7.74 20.97
CA CYS A 408 22.08 -7.70 22.08
C CYS A 408 22.53 -8.53 23.29
N MET A 409 23.07 -9.75 23.08
CA MET A 409 23.59 -10.57 24.19
C MET A 409 24.78 -9.90 24.90
N MET A 410 25.67 -9.25 24.14
CA MET A 410 26.87 -8.62 24.69
C MET A 410 26.56 -7.27 25.33
N LEU A 411 25.56 -6.52 24.86
CA LEU A 411 25.05 -5.31 25.50
C LEU A 411 24.47 -5.61 26.89
N VAL A 412 23.68 -6.68 27.03
CA VAL A 412 23.10 -7.09 28.32
C VAL A 412 24.16 -7.57 29.33
N LYS A 413 25.26 -8.18 28.86
CA LYS A 413 26.30 -8.75 29.73
C LYS A 413 27.47 -7.82 30.01
N TYR A 414 27.90 -7.07 29.01
CA TYR A 414 29.17 -6.34 28.95
C TYR A 414 29.05 -5.06 28.09
N PRO A 415 28.13 -4.13 28.42
CA PRO A 415 27.82 -2.98 27.55
C PRO A 415 29.04 -2.09 27.28
N ALA A 416 29.96 -1.98 28.25
CA ALA A 416 31.22 -1.23 28.14
C ALA A 416 32.24 -1.81 27.13
N LEU A 417 31.90 -2.85 26.37
CA LEU A 417 32.67 -3.28 25.20
C LEU A 417 32.32 -2.50 23.93
N PHE A 418 31.17 -1.82 23.90
CA PHE A 418 30.71 -1.01 22.79
C PHE A 418 30.94 0.49 23.02
N ASP A 419 30.96 1.23 21.91
CA ASP A 419 31.35 2.65 21.84
C ASP A 419 30.32 3.35 20.94
N VAL A 420 30.64 3.58 19.66
CA VAL A 420 29.65 3.94 18.64
C VAL A 420 29.12 2.69 17.92
N LEU A 421 27.81 2.60 17.75
CA LEU A 421 27.12 1.58 16.95
C LEU A 421 26.45 2.22 15.72
N VAL A 422 26.55 1.58 14.55
CA VAL A 422 25.88 2.01 13.32
C VAL A 422 25.11 0.86 12.68
N MET A 423 23.86 1.08 12.28
CA MET A 423 22.97 -0.01 11.83
C MET A 423 21.75 0.42 11.00
N PRO A 424 21.15 -0.51 10.23
CA PRO A 424 19.81 -0.35 9.65
C PRO A 424 18.72 0.00 10.67
N ASN A 425 17.73 0.78 10.22
CA ASN A 425 16.66 1.39 11.02
C ASN A 425 16.07 0.49 12.14
N LEU A 426 15.50 -0.67 11.79
CA LEU A 426 14.84 -1.59 12.74
C LEU A 426 15.79 -2.18 13.79
N TYR A 427 17.08 -2.29 13.50
CA TYR A 427 18.05 -2.72 14.52
C TYR A 427 18.36 -1.58 15.47
N GLY A 428 18.37 -0.35 14.93
CA GLY A 428 18.50 0.90 15.68
C GLY A 428 17.45 0.97 16.76
N ASP A 429 16.18 0.99 16.36
CA ASP A 429 14.97 0.96 17.19
C ASP A 429 15.06 -0.06 18.35
N ILE A 430 15.35 -1.34 18.04
CA ILE A 430 15.46 -2.41 19.04
C ILE A 430 16.67 -2.24 19.97
N ILE A 431 17.79 -1.69 19.48
CA ILE A 431 19.02 -1.52 20.29
C ILE A 431 19.00 -0.21 21.07
N SER A 432 18.34 0.85 20.61
CA SER A 432 18.14 2.08 21.38
C SER A 432 17.32 1.81 22.64
N ASP A 433 16.23 1.06 22.52
CA ASP A 433 15.38 0.72 23.67
C ASP A 433 16.09 -0.23 24.63
N LEU A 434 16.85 -1.21 24.12
CA LEU A 434 17.70 -2.07 24.94
C LEU A 434 18.76 -1.27 25.71
N CYS A 435 19.39 -0.28 25.07
CA CYS A 435 20.36 0.61 25.72
C CYS A 435 19.71 1.58 26.71
N ALA A 436 18.46 2.02 26.46
CA ALA A 436 17.68 2.85 27.37
C ALA A 436 17.33 2.11 28.66
N ASP A 437 16.82 0.87 28.57
CA ASP A 437 16.50 0.08 29.77
C ASP A 437 17.75 -0.25 30.60
N LEU A 438 18.91 -0.48 29.96
CA LEU A 438 20.19 -0.70 30.64
C LEU A 438 20.69 0.51 31.45
N ILE A 439 20.12 1.71 31.27
CA ILE A 439 20.52 2.94 31.98
C ILE A 439 19.45 3.52 32.92
N GLY A 440 18.25 2.92 32.96
CA GLY A 440 17.11 3.37 33.78
C GLY A 440 15.82 3.68 33.01
N GLY A 441 15.76 3.38 31.71
CA GLY A 441 14.55 3.46 30.88
C GLY A 441 14.46 4.72 30.02
N LEU A 442 13.47 4.71 29.10
CA LEU A 442 13.25 5.74 28.08
C LEU A 442 13.08 7.18 28.63
N GLY A 443 12.64 7.34 29.89
CA GLY A 443 12.53 8.64 30.56
C GLY A 443 13.86 9.39 30.75
N LEU A 444 14.99 8.70 30.61
CA LEU A 444 16.34 9.25 30.69
C LEU A 444 17.03 9.43 29.33
N THR A 445 16.47 8.90 28.23
CA THR A 445 17.22 8.70 26.98
C THR A 445 17.01 9.85 25.98
N PRO A 446 18.03 10.68 25.71
CA PRO A 446 17.96 11.70 24.67
C PRO A 446 18.10 11.13 23.26
N SER A 447 17.56 11.85 22.28
CA SER A 447 17.79 11.57 20.87
C SER A 447 17.87 12.83 20.01
N CYS A 448 18.54 12.71 18.86
CA CYS A 448 18.62 13.79 17.88
C CYS A 448 18.63 13.24 16.44
N ASN A 449 17.71 13.77 15.62
CA ASN A 449 17.60 13.48 14.20
C ASN A 449 18.45 14.49 13.42
N ILE A 450 19.48 14.04 12.71
CA ILE A 450 20.36 14.88 11.89
C ILE A 450 20.00 14.76 10.41
N GLY A 451 19.96 15.88 9.70
CA GLY A 451 19.71 15.96 8.25
C GLY A 451 20.78 16.75 7.50
N GLU A 452 20.54 17.00 6.22
CA GLU A 452 21.41 17.85 5.39
C GLU A 452 21.31 19.34 5.75
N GLY A 453 22.23 20.16 5.24
CA GLY A 453 22.23 21.61 5.43
C GLY A 453 22.45 22.08 6.88
N GLY A 454 22.82 21.18 7.79
CA GLY A 454 22.91 21.46 9.23
C GLY A 454 21.58 21.37 9.98
N ILE A 455 20.52 20.84 9.35
CA ILE A 455 19.23 20.63 10.00
C ILE A 455 19.36 19.56 11.11
N ALA A 456 18.81 19.85 12.28
CA ALA A 456 18.69 18.90 13.39
C ALA A 456 17.34 19.05 14.10
N LEU A 457 16.81 17.93 14.61
CA LEU A 457 15.59 17.85 15.41
C LEU A 457 15.84 16.92 16.61
N ALA A 458 16.06 17.50 17.79
CA ALA A 458 16.23 16.76 19.03
C ALA A 458 14.89 16.55 19.75
N GLU A 459 14.64 15.31 20.18
CA GLU A 459 13.39 14.88 20.82
C GLU A 459 13.66 13.79 21.86
N ALA A 460 12.72 13.55 22.77
CA ALA A 460 12.81 12.44 23.72
C ALA A 460 12.38 11.13 23.05
N VAL A 461 13.03 10.01 23.36
CA VAL A 461 12.68 8.70 22.76
C VAL A 461 11.33 8.18 23.28
N HIS A 462 10.90 8.58 24.49
CA HIS A 462 9.67 8.11 25.08
C HIS A 462 8.40 8.64 24.38
N GLY A 463 7.35 7.82 24.37
CA GLY A 463 6.01 8.23 23.89
C GLY A 463 5.32 9.27 24.79
N SER A 464 4.06 9.58 24.45
CA SER A 464 3.27 10.66 25.07
C SER A 464 2.72 10.38 26.48
N ALA A 465 2.92 9.18 27.03
CA ALA A 465 2.48 8.72 28.36
C ALA A 465 1.05 9.18 28.76
N PRO A 466 -0.01 8.79 28.03
CA PRO A 466 -1.37 9.32 28.21
C PRO A 466 -1.98 9.08 29.60
N ASP A 467 -1.49 8.07 30.31
CA ASP A 467 -1.90 7.70 31.66
C ASP A 467 -1.38 8.65 32.75
N ILE A 468 -0.29 9.40 32.50
CA ILE A 468 0.23 10.44 33.39
C ILE A 468 0.11 11.87 32.82
N ALA A 469 -0.42 12.02 31.61
CA ALA A 469 -0.66 13.31 30.97
C ALA A 469 -1.42 14.28 31.89
N GLY A 470 -0.90 15.51 32.03
CA GLY A 470 -1.47 16.55 32.89
C GLY A 470 -1.28 16.36 34.40
N LYS A 471 -0.68 15.26 34.88
CA LYS A 471 -0.58 14.95 36.32
C LYS A 471 0.65 15.52 37.03
N ASN A 472 1.55 16.22 36.32
CA ASN A 472 2.84 16.72 36.87
C ASN A 472 3.76 15.59 37.40
N LEU A 473 3.71 14.40 36.78
CA LEU A 473 4.48 13.21 37.20
C LEU A 473 5.56 12.76 36.19
N ALA A 474 5.63 13.36 35.00
CA ALA A 474 6.57 12.97 33.96
C ALA A 474 8.01 13.36 34.33
N ASN A 475 8.98 12.55 33.92
CA ASN A 475 10.40 12.88 34.00
C ASN A 475 10.81 13.73 32.77
N PRO A 476 11.31 14.96 32.93
CA PRO A 476 11.74 15.80 31.82
C PRO A 476 13.17 15.49 31.33
N THR A 477 13.89 14.54 31.95
CA THR A 477 15.32 14.30 31.71
C THR A 477 15.64 14.01 30.24
N ALA A 478 14.94 13.07 29.60
CA ALA A 478 15.16 12.75 28.18
C ALA A 478 15.09 14.01 27.29
N LEU A 479 14.04 14.82 27.43
CA LEU A 479 13.86 16.03 26.63
C LEU A 479 14.88 17.14 26.96
N LEU A 480 15.29 17.26 28.22
CA LEU A 480 16.36 18.18 28.63
C LEU A 480 17.72 17.78 28.05
N LEU A 481 18.05 16.49 28.04
CA LEU A 481 19.29 15.98 27.44
C LEU A 481 19.25 16.01 25.90
N SER A 482 18.06 15.93 25.28
CA SER A 482 17.90 16.23 23.85
C SER A 482 18.15 17.72 23.56
N ALA A 483 17.70 18.63 24.44
CA ALA A 483 18.04 20.04 24.33
C ALA A 483 19.54 20.32 24.54
N VAL A 484 20.22 19.59 25.43
CA VAL A 484 21.70 19.58 25.54
C VAL A 484 22.33 19.14 24.21
N THR A 485 21.79 18.12 23.56
CA THR A 485 22.27 17.64 22.25
C THR A 485 22.12 18.73 21.16
N THR A 486 21.03 19.50 21.18
CA THR A 486 20.87 20.69 20.32
C THR A 486 21.89 21.78 20.64
N LEU A 487 22.25 22.01 21.90
CA LEU A 487 23.30 22.97 22.27
C LEU A 487 24.68 22.54 21.74
N CYS A 488 25.00 21.24 21.77
CA CYS A 488 26.22 20.71 21.14
C CYS A 488 26.22 20.89 19.61
N HIS A 489 25.08 20.70 18.94
CA HIS A 489 24.92 20.94 17.49
C HIS A 489 25.02 22.43 17.09
N LEU A 490 24.92 23.34 18.06
CA LEU A 490 25.07 24.79 17.88
C LEU A 490 26.45 25.32 18.35
N ASP A 491 27.44 24.44 18.57
CA ASP A 491 28.77 24.75 19.12
C ASP A 491 28.73 25.41 20.53
N LEU A 492 27.65 25.24 21.30
CA LEU A 492 27.43 25.87 22.61
C LEU A 492 27.88 24.98 23.79
N HIS A 493 28.99 24.25 23.64
CA HIS A 493 29.46 23.19 24.55
C HIS A 493 29.45 23.59 26.04
N ASP A 494 30.01 24.75 26.42
CA ASP A 494 30.02 25.24 27.82
C ASP A 494 28.63 25.24 28.51
N LYS A 495 27.56 25.39 27.71
CA LYS A 495 26.17 25.42 28.19
C LYS A 495 25.56 24.02 28.20
N ALA A 496 25.90 23.20 27.20
CA ALA A 496 25.52 21.80 27.13
C ALA A 496 26.07 21.04 28.35
N ASP A 497 27.39 21.14 28.59
CA ASP A 497 28.10 20.48 29.69
C ASP A 497 27.52 20.89 31.06
N ARG A 498 27.36 22.20 31.32
CA ARG A 498 26.79 22.71 32.59
C ARG A 498 25.36 22.21 32.84
N ILE A 499 24.53 22.08 31.81
CA ILE A 499 23.16 21.56 31.96
C ILE A 499 23.20 20.03 32.18
N GLN A 500 24.03 19.30 31.43
CA GLN A 500 24.20 17.86 31.58
C GLN A 500 24.70 17.49 32.99
N ASP A 501 25.76 18.15 33.47
CA ASP A 501 26.31 17.94 34.81
C ASP A 501 25.27 18.20 35.91
N VAL A 502 24.48 19.28 35.78
CA VAL A 502 23.44 19.62 36.77
C VAL A 502 22.28 18.62 36.75
N VAL A 503 21.84 18.16 35.58
CA VAL A 503 20.82 17.10 35.45
C VAL A 503 21.33 15.81 36.11
N LEU A 504 22.53 15.35 35.75
CA LEU A 504 23.14 14.14 36.30
C LEU A 504 23.35 14.23 37.82
N LYS A 505 23.85 15.38 38.33
CA LYS A 505 24.00 15.65 39.76
C LYS A 505 22.66 15.61 40.50
N THR A 506 21.62 16.22 39.95
CA THR A 506 20.29 16.27 40.58
C THR A 506 19.64 14.88 40.65
N ILE A 507 19.91 14.00 39.67
CA ILE A 507 19.54 12.57 39.73
C ILE A 507 20.39 11.81 40.76
N ALA A 508 21.70 12.09 40.84
CA ALA A 508 22.63 11.43 41.75
C ALA A 508 22.41 11.79 43.24
N GLU A 509 21.86 12.96 43.55
CA GLU A 509 21.50 13.38 44.92
C GLU A 509 20.31 12.61 45.52
N GLU A 510 19.57 11.84 44.70
CA GLU A 510 18.39 11.02 45.03
C GLU A 510 17.15 11.79 45.52
N LYS A 511 17.35 12.96 46.13
CA LYS A 511 16.37 13.79 46.84
C LYS A 511 15.17 14.23 46.01
N TYR A 512 15.37 14.49 44.72
CA TYR A 512 14.36 15.09 43.83
C TYR A 512 13.90 14.16 42.70
N ARG A 513 14.14 12.85 42.82
CA ARG A 513 13.80 11.88 41.77
C ARG A 513 12.29 11.80 41.52
N THR A 514 11.93 11.70 40.25
CA THR A 514 10.58 11.37 39.77
C THR A 514 10.27 9.88 39.99
N GLY A 515 9.00 9.49 39.80
CA GLY A 515 8.51 8.15 40.16
C GLY A 515 9.10 6.98 39.37
N ASP A 516 9.46 7.21 38.11
CA ASP A 516 10.20 6.29 37.25
C ASP A 516 11.61 5.98 37.79
N LEU A 517 12.23 6.95 38.47
CA LEU A 517 13.52 6.81 39.13
C LEU A 517 13.39 6.35 40.60
N GLY A 518 12.21 5.86 41.01
CA GLY A 518 11.92 5.38 42.36
C GLY A 518 11.76 6.48 43.42
N GLY A 519 11.65 7.74 43.01
CA GLY A 519 11.39 8.88 43.91
C GLY A 519 9.91 9.25 44.02
N ASN A 520 9.63 10.41 44.62
CA ASN A 520 8.27 10.92 44.84
C ASN A 520 8.09 12.39 44.39
N SER A 521 9.07 12.97 43.70
CA SER A 521 9.02 14.38 43.27
C SER A 521 8.21 14.55 41.99
N THR A 522 7.57 15.71 41.86
CA THR A 522 6.84 16.08 40.64
C THR A 522 7.79 16.56 39.52
N THR A 523 7.30 16.61 38.28
CA THR A 523 8.02 17.25 37.15
C THR A 523 8.49 18.66 37.52
N THR A 524 7.64 19.41 38.23
CA THR A 524 7.92 20.77 38.70
C THR A 524 9.01 20.81 39.76
N ASP A 525 9.01 19.89 40.73
CA ASP A 525 10.04 19.85 41.79
C ASP A 525 11.42 19.52 41.22
N PHE A 526 11.51 18.54 40.33
CA PHE A 526 12.76 18.12 39.69
C PHE A 526 13.30 19.21 38.74
N THR A 527 12.43 19.81 37.92
CA THR A 527 12.80 20.96 37.06
C THR A 527 13.29 22.12 37.91
N LYS A 528 12.63 22.42 39.03
CA LYS A 528 13.07 23.49 39.94
C LYS A 528 14.42 23.16 40.57
N ALA A 529 14.66 21.92 41.01
CA ALA A 529 15.95 21.53 41.57
C ALA A 529 17.10 21.70 40.56
N ILE A 530 16.87 21.41 39.28
CA ILE A 530 17.82 21.72 38.20
C ILE A 530 18.04 23.23 38.07
N CYS A 531 16.99 24.06 38.08
CA CYS A 531 17.13 25.52 38.03
C CYS A 531 17.83 26.12 39.26
N ASP A 532 17.58 25.58 40.46
CA ASP A 532 18.23 26.00 41.72
C ASP A 532 19.70 25.54 41.80
N HIS A 533 20.14 24.63 40.91
CA HIS A 533 21.50 24.10 40.82
C HIS A 533 22.35 24.67 39.65
N LEU A 534 21.75 25.44 38.73
CA LEU A 534 22.39 25.92 37.49
C LEU A 534 23.28 27.15 37.68
#